data_AF-A0AAE0G630-F1
#
_entry.id   AF-A0AAE0G630-F1
#
_cell.length_a   1.000
_cell.length_b   1.000
_cell.length_c   1.000
_cell.angle_alpha   90.00
_cell.angle_beta   90.00
_cell.angle_gamma   90.00
#
_symmetry.space_group_name_H-M   'P 1'
#
loop_
_entity.id
_entity.type
_entity.pdbx_description
1 polymer ?
#
loop_
_entity_poly.entity_id
_entity_poly.type
_entity_poly.pdbx_seq_one_letter_code
_entity_poly.pdbx_strand_id
1 'polypeptide(L)'
;MSLEVRSLQQLGRYPRPQTAAPQHGVALPLGPTKRIQLEGNKPVHAVAARVERHAAGLHRHGVLDDCSCDLDEPLDAVERAAQIREQTAEAKRVQEEKNQRFQAVLQKRKSKRAANQKEKENSGLLQEESSFLLDNLGCDSMDSLKLAERLPPGPQRIRAVQKAQAAEERMRVQLRRAEDMQNELEREESIRAQQEAKEQTEKKARQERAAAIASMAAAQKAASEAEIARAEQDRARGAKQAKSARKARFSQALHLKLEVKVQEMAVQLPPLCGCPHETNPVDESYPYKCASNCLLYRNPQAYSVALGQVLYAYGVIGSE
;
A
#
# COMPACT_ATOMS: atom_id res chain seq x y z
N MET A 1 -46.90 -25.87 -44.45
CA MET A 1 -47.49 -26.60 -43.31
C MET A 1 -46.75 -26.16 -42.07
N SER A 2 -47.50 -25.59 -41.14
CA SER A 2 -47.06 -25.00 -39.87
C SER A 2 -46.59 -26.06 -38.86
N LEU A 3 -46.16 -25.55 -37.68
CA LEU A 3 -45.90 -26.22 -36.39
C LEU A 3 -44.41 -26.59 -36.19
N GLU A 4 -43.74 -26.32 -35.06
CA GLU A 4 -44.10 -25.71 -33.78
C GLU A 4 -42.78 -25.32 -33.07
N VAL A 5 -42.64 -24.08 -32.60
CA VAL A 5 -41.54 -23.66 -31.72
C VAL A 5 -42.02 -23.85 -30.28
N ARG A 6 -41.51 -24.88 -29.60
CA ARG A 6 -41.80 -25.12 -28.17
C ARG A 6 -40.92 -24.26 -27.28
N SER A 7 -41.58 -23.52 -26.40
CA SER A 7 -41.05 -22.62 -25.38
C SER A 7 -40.27 -23.36 -24.29
N LEU A 8 -39.04 -22.92 -24.00
CA LEU A 8 -38.34 -23.22 -22.76
C LEU A 8 -38.64 -22.13 -21.73
N GLN A 9 -39.71 -22.34 -20.95
CA GLN A 9 -40.03 -21.54 -19.78
C GLN A 9 -40.35 -22.50 -18.64
N GLN A 10 -39.32 -23.04 -17.95
CA GLN A 10 -39.47 -23.73 -16.67
C GLN A 10 -38.09 -24.12 -16.11
N LEU A 11 -37.42 -23.19 -15.42
CA LEU A 11 -36.41 -23.55 -14.43
C LEU A 11 -36.38 -22.51 -13.30
N GLY A 12 -36.56 -23.00 -12.07
CA GLY A 12 -35.86 -22.44 -10.90
C GLY A 12 -36.60 -21.42 -10.04
N ARG A 13 -37.65 -21.85 -9.31
CA ARG A 13 -38.02 -21.19 -8.04
C ARG A 13 -36.95 -21.52 -7.00
N TYR A 14 -36.05 -20.58 -6.72
CA TYR A 14 -35.16 -20.64 -5.56
C TYR A 14 -35.93 -20.25 -4.28
N PRO A 15 -35.77 -20.98 -3.16
CA PRO A 15 -36.34 -20.57 -1.88
C PRO A 15 -35.62 -19.34 -1.33
N ARG A 16 -36.43 -18.37 -0.86
CA ARG A 16 -36.01 -17.15 -0.16
C ARG A 16 -35.26 -17.51 1.14
N PRO A 17 -34.10 -16.91 1.43
CA PRO A 17 -33.48 -17.02 2.76
C PRO A 17 -34.32 -16.25 3.79
N GLN A 18 -34.63 -16.92 4.90
CA GLN A 18 -35.33 -16.33 6.04
C GLN A 18 -34.38 -15.35 6.75
N THR A 19 -34.83 -14.11 6.92
CA THR A 19 -34.14 -13.09 7.70
C THR A 19 -34.29 -13.41 9.19
N ALA A 20 -33.19 -13.78 9.83
CA ALA A 20 -33.12 -13.96 11.27
C ALA A 20 -33.30 -12.61 11.99
N ALA A 21 -34.19 -12.58 12.97
CA ALA A 21 -34.45 -11.44 13.83
C ALA A 21 -33.26 -11.14 14.76
N PRO A 22 -33.02 -9.87 15.13
CA PRO A 22 -31.92 -9.49 16.01
C PRO A 22 -32.24 -9.87 17.45
N GLN A 23 -31.46 -10.80 18.01
CA GLN A 23 -31.49 -11.10 19.43
C GLN A 23 -30.75 -10.00 20.21
N HIS A 24 -31.38 -9.57 21.30
CA HIS A 24 -30.91 -8.56 22.23
C HIS A 24 -29.50 -8.87 22.75
N GLY A 25 -28.59 -7.90 22.55
CA GLY A 25 -27.23 -7.94 23.04
C GLY A 25 -27.18 -7.83 24.55
N VAL A 26 -26.64 -8.88 25.18
CA VAL A 26 -26.25 -8.92 26.59
C VAL A 26 -25.05 -7.99 26.78
N ALA A 27 -25.19 -7.02 27.69
CA ALA A 27 -24.12 -6.11 28.06
C ALA A 27 -23.01 -6.87 28.83
N LEU A 28 -21.84 -6.97 28.22
CA LEU A 28 -20.61 -7.43 28.88
C LEU A 28 -19.99 -6.28 29.68
N PRO A 29 -19.57 -6.51 30.95
CA PRO A 29 -18.92 -5.49 31.75
C PRO A 29 -17.51 -5.17 31.21
N LEU A 30 -17.28 -3.90 30.89
CA LEU A 30 -15.98 -3.36 30.52
C LEU A 30 -15.04 -3.42 31.74
N GLY A 31 -14.03 -4.29 31.67
CA GLY A 31 -12.92 -4.30 32.62
C GLY A 31 -12.05 -3.03 32.50
N PRO A 32 -11.26 -2.71 33.53
CA PRO A 32 -10.48 -1.47 33.58
C PRO A 32 -9.43 -1.41 32.48
N THR A 33 -9.53 -0.38 31.64
CA THR A 33 -8.55 -0.06 30.61
C THR A 33 -7.21 0.27 31.26
N LYS A 34 -6.22 -0.63 31.11
CA LYS A 34 -4.83 -0.31 31.40
C LYS A 34 -4.40 0.80 30.44
N ARG A 35 -4.21 1.99 31.01
CA ARG A 35 -3.60 3.16 30.37
C ARG A 35 -2.18 2.76 29.93
N ILE A 36 -2.02 2.34 28.68
CA ILE A 36 -0.70 2.17 28.07
C ILE A 36 -0.11 3.57 27.97
N GLN A 37 0.80 3.88 28.90
CA GLN A 37 1.68 5.03 28.74
C GLN A 37 2.56 4.72 27.53
N LEU A 38 2.28 5.41 26.41
CA LEU A 38 3.18 5.47 25.28
C LEU A 38 4.43 6.22 25.76
N GLU A 39 5.46 5.48 26.16
CA GLU A 39 6.79 6.05 26.37
C GLU A 39 7.19 6.77 25.07
N GLY A 40 7.55 8.04 25.23
CA GLY A 40 7.86 8.94 24.13
C GLY A 40 8.92 8.36 23.19
N ASN A 41 8.73 8.64 21.90
CA ASN A 41 9.69 8.48 20.83
C ASN A 41 11.11 8.84 21.30
N LYS A 42 11.92 7.83 21.60
CA LYS A 42 13.36 8.01 21.79
C LYS A 42 13.95 8.38 20.42
N PRO A 43 14.73 9.46 20.31
CA PRO A 43 15.28 9.90 19.04
C PRO A 43 16.20 8.82 18.46
N VAL A 44 16.02 8.56 17.15
CA VAL A 44 16.69 7.52 16.35
C VAL A 44 18.23 7.63 16.42
N HIS A 45 18.77 8.78 16.83
CA HIS A 45 20.20 9.01 17.02
C HIS A 45 20.82 8.23 18.20
N ALA A 46 20.03 7.73 19.16
CA ALA A 46 20.56 6.97 20.30
C ALA A 46 20.93 5.50 19.97
N VAL A 47 20.43 4.96 18.85
CA VAL A 47 20.72 3.57 18.44
C VAL A 47 22.10 3.45 17.78
N ALA A 48 22.51 4.47 17.01
CA ALA A 48 23.82 4.49 16.35
C ALA A 48 24.99 4.44 17.35
N ALA A 49 24.91 5.20 18.45
CA ALA A 49 25.96 5.25 19.48
C ALA A 49 26.08 3.97 20.35
N ARG A 50 25.14 3.02 20.23
CA ARG A 50 25.18 1.73 20.94
C ARG A 50 25.86 0.63 20.12
N VAL A 51 25.79 0.73 18.79
CA VAL A 51 26.46 -0.19 17.86
C VAL A 51 27.97 0.07 17.83
N GLU A 52 28.39 1.34 17.83
CA GLU A 52 29.83 1.70 17.84
C GLU A 52 30.55 1.25 19.12
N ARG A 53 29.87 1.27 20.27
CA ARG A 53 30.46 0.78 21.54
C ARG A 53 30.60 -0.74 21.62
N HIS A 54 29.79 -1.50 20.88
CA HIS A 54 29.94 -2.96 20.82
C HIS A 54 31.09 -3.38 19.89
N ALA A 55 31.37 -2.62 18.83
CA ALA A 55 32.49 -2.88 17.93
C ALA A 55 33.85 -2.64 18.61
N ALA A 56 33.96 -1.64 19.49
CA ALA A 56 35.19 -1.35 20.22
C ALA A 56 35.55 -2.37 21.33
N GLY A 57 34.58 -3.19 21.78
CA GLY A 57 34.79 -4.17 22.85
C GLY A 57 35.38 -5.51 22.39
N LEU A 58 35.38 -5.80 21.09
CA LEU A 58 35.80 -7.10 20.55
C LEU A 58 37.29 -7.18 20.16
N HIS A 59 38.08 -6.13 20.40
CA HIS A 59 39.52 -6.11 20.09
C HIS A 59 40.43 -6.43 21.30
N ARG A 60 39.90 -6.97 22.41
CA ARG A 60 40.68 -7.24 23.62
C ARG A 60 40.91 -8.69 24.01
N HIS A 61 40.39 -9.65 23.26
CA HIS A 61 40.73 -11.05 23.48
C HIS A 61 41.50 -11.59 22.28
N GLY A 62 42.83 -11.49 22.39
CA GLY A 62 43.75 -12.22 21.53
C GLY A 62 43.60 -13.71 21.78
N VAL A 63 43.13 -14.40 20.75
CA VAL A 63 43.41 -15.81 20.54
C VAL A 63 43.88 -15.89 19.09
N LEU A 64 45.20 -15.96 18.95
CA LEU A 64 45.87 -16.39 17.73
C LEU A 64 45.55 -17.87 17.56
N ASP A 65 45.07 -18.26 16.40
CA ASP A 65 45.37 -19.58 15.86
C ASP A 65 45.54 -19.46 14.35
N ASP A 66 46.71 -19.92 13.93
CA ASP A 66 47.25 -19.88 12.58
C ASP A 66 46.33 -20.57 11.58
N CYS A 67 45.77 -19.79 10.67
CA CYS A 67 45.22 -20.28 9.41
C CYS A 67 45.71 -19.37 8.30
N SER A 68 46.82 -19.79 7.67
CA SER A 68 47.26 -19.25 6.38
C SER A 68 46.29 -19.74 5.30
N CYS A 69 45.29 -18.94 4.99
CA CYS A 69 44.54 -19.05 3.75
C CYS A 69 44.58 -17.69 3.04
N ASP A 70 45.44 -17.63 2.02
CA ASP A 70 45.39 -16.80 0.81
C ASP A 70 44.53 -15.53 0.90
N LEU A 71 45.15 -14.44 1.35
CA LEU A 71 44.60 -13.09 1.35
C LEU A 71 44.90 -12.39 0.02
N ASP A 72 44.18 -12.75 -1.04
CA ASP A 72 44.14 -12.01 -2.30
C ASP A 72 42.72 -11.46 -2.59
N GLU A 73 42.02 -10.96 -1.56
CA GLU A 73 40.72 -10.28 -1.74
C GLU A 73 40.52 -8.90 -1.02
N PRO A 74 41.53 -8.04 -0.77
CA PRO A 74 41.29 -6.74 -0.13
C PRO A 74 40.86 -5.60 -1.08
N LEU A 75 41.05 -5.73 -2.40
CA LEU A 75 40.78 -4.64 -3.36
C LEU A 75 39.28 -4.45 -3.64
N ASP A 76 38.54 -5.54 -3.80
CA ASP A 76 37.10 -5.49 -4.12
C ASP A 76 36.26 -4.92 -2.97
N ALA A 77 36.71 -5.07 -1.72
CA ALA A 77 36.01 -4.51 -0.56
C ALA A 77 36.10 -2.97 -0.52
N VAL A 78 37.24 -2.40 -0.90
CA VAL A 78 37.45 -0.95 -0.96
C VAL A 78 36.65 -0.34 -2.11
N GLU A 79 36.60 -1.01 -3.25
CA GLU A 79 35.81 -0.57 -4.40
C GLU A 79 34.31 -0.60 -4.11
N ARG A 80 33.81 -1.67 -3.47
CA ARG A 80 32.42 -1.74 -2.99
C ARG A 80 32.10 -0.63 -1.99
N ALA A 81 33.01 -0.31 -1.07
CA ALA A 81 32.81 0.78 -0.11
C ALA A 81 32.77 2.17 -0.80
N ALA A 82 33.56 2.38 -1.84
CA ALA A 82 33.53 3.60 -2.64
C ALA A 82 32.19 3.75 -3.38
N GLN A 83 31.70 2.68 -4.01
CA GLN A 83 30.41 2.65 -4.69
C GLN A 83 29.25 2.96 -3.72
N ILE A 84 29.26 2.41 -2.50
CA ILE A 84 28.24 2.71 -1.49
C ILE A 84 28.28 4.19 -1.08
N ARG A 85 29.47 4.79 -0.94
CA ARG A 85 29.61 6.23 -0.63
C ARG A 85 29.07 7.11 -1.75
N GLU A 86 29.32 6.74 -2.99
CA GLU A 86 28.80 7.44 -4.16
C GLU A 86 27.27 7.35 -4.23
N GLN A 87 26.71 6.15 -4.12
CA GLN A 87 25.26 5.93 -4.11
C GLN A 87 24.56 6.68 -2.97
N THR A 88 25.17 6.72 -1.78
CA THR A 88 24.62 7.48 -0.64
C THR A 88 24.74 8.99 -0.83
N ALA A 89 25.78 9.48 -1.50
CA ALA A 89 25.91 10.89 -1.86
C ALA A 89 24.87 11.31 -2.93
N GLU A 90 24.64 10.47 -3.93
CA GLU A 90 23.59 10.68 -4.93
C GLU A 90 22.20 10.69 -4.29
N ALA A 91 21.91 9.74 -3.41
CA ALA A 91 20.64 9.70 -2.69
C ALA A 91 20.40 10.98 -1.87
N LYS A 92 21.44 11.53 -1.24
CA LYS A 92 21.35 12.82 -0.52
C LYS A 92 21.08 13.99 -1.48
N ARG A 93 21.75 14.06 -2.63
CA ARG A 93 21.52 15.10 -3.65
C ARG A 93 20.08 15.06 -4.16
N VAL A 94 19.56 13.88 -4.49
CA VAL A 94 18.17 13.69 -4.93
C VAL A 94 17.18 14.14 -3.85
N GLN A 95 17.48 13.86 -2.58
CA GLN A 95 16.62 14.28 -1.48
C GLN A 95 16.65 15.80 -1.27
N GLU A 96 17.82 16.42 -1.38
CA GLU A 96 17.97 17.86 -1.30
C GLU A 96 17.24 18.57 -2.44
N GLU A 97 17.33 18.06 -3.66
CA GLU A 97 16.59 18.58 -4.81
C GLU A 97 15.07 18.48 -4.60
N LYS A 98 14.57 17.36 -4.06
CA LYS A 98 13.14 17.22 -3.69
C LYS A 98 12.72 18.25 -2.66
N ASN A 99 13.55 18.51 -1.64
CA ASN A 99 13.29 19.52 -0.62
C ASN A 99 13.26 20.93 -1.22
N GLN A 100 14.20 21.26 -2.12
CA GLN A 100 14.22 22.55 -2.82
C GLN A 100 12.98 22.74 -3.69
N ARG A 101 12.58 21.71 -4.46
CA ARG A 101 11.34 21.72 -5.26
C ARG A 101 10.10 21.94 -4.39
N PHE A 102 10.03 21.29 -3.23
CA PHE A 102 8.93 21.47 -2.29
C PHE A 102 8.88 22.91 -1.74
N GLN A 103 10.02 23.48 -1.35
CA GLN A 103 10.08 24.88 -0.90
C GLN A 103 9.66 25.87 -1.99
N ALA A 104 10.09 25.65 -3.25
CA ALA A 104 9.69 26.48 -4.38
C ALA A 104 8.16 26.45 -4.61
N VAL A 105 7.53 25.27 -4.48
CA VAL A 105 6.06 25.13 -4.56
C VAL A 105 5.37 25.91 -3.45
N LEU A 106 5.89 25.87 -2.23
CA LEU A 106 5.35 26.64 -1.11
C LEU A 106 5.46 28.15 -1.33
N GLN A 107 6.61 28.63 -1.81
CA GLN A 107 6.79 30.06 -2.14
C GLN A 107 5.83 30.50 -3.24
N LYS A 108 5.65 29.69 -4.29
CA LYS A 108 4.69 29.97 -5.38
C LYS A 108 3.24 30.01 -4.87
N ARG A 109 2.87 29.17 -3.90
CA ARG A 109 1.54 29.22 -3.25
C ARG A 109 1.37 30.48 -2.41
N LYS A 110 2.41 30.90 -1.68
CA LYS A 110 2.38 32.14 -0.88
C LYS A 110 2.23 33.38 -1.78
N SER A 111 3.01 33.49 -2.85
CA SER A 111 2.90 34.62 -3.80
C SER A 111 1.55 34.66 -4.50
N LYS A 112 1.00 33.50 -4.91
CA LYS A 112 -0.36 33.43 -5.49
C LYS A 112 -1.45 33.88 -4.51
N ARG A 113 -1.36 33.49 -3.23
CA ARG A 113 -2.30 33.97 -2.20
C ARG A 113 -2.21 35.49 -2.00
N ALA A 114 -1.00 36.04 -1.97
CA ALA A 114 -0.79 37.48 -1.85
C ALA A 114 -1.33 38.26 -3.06
N ALA A 115 -1.16 37.73 -4.28
CA ALA A 115 -1.71 38.32 -5.49
C ALA A 115 -3.25 38.34 -5.48
N ASN A 116 -3.88 37.20 -5.16
CA ASN A 116 -5.34 37.12 -5.05
C ASN A 116 -5.91 38.04 -3.96
N GLN A 117 -5.16 38.26 -2.88
CA GLN A 117 -5.59 39.18 -1.81
C GLN A 117 -5.59 40.63 -2.30
N LYS A 118 -4.53 41.07 -3.00
CA LYS A 118 -4.48 42.40 -3.62
C LYS A 118 -5.58 42.62 -4.65
N GLU A 119 -5.91 41.58 -5.43
CA GLU A 119 -6.99 41.63 -6.41
C GLU A 119 -8.36 41.83 -5.76
N LYS A 120 -8.63 41.13 -4.64
CA LYS A 120 -9.85 41.33 -3.85
C LYS A 120 -9.94 42.72 -3.22
N GLU A 121 -8.84 43.25 -2.71
CA GLU A 121 -8.79 44.60 -2.14
C GLU A 121 -9.08 45.66 -3.22
N ASN A 122 -8.53 45.50 -4.42
CA ASN A 122 -8.81 46.41 -5.55
C ASN A 122 -10.24 46.29 -6.08
N SER A 123 -10.82 45.08 -6.14
CA SER A 123 -12.18 44.89 -6.65
C SER A 123 -13.25 45.42 -5.69
N GLY A 124 -13.01 45.36 -4.38
CA GLY A 124 -13.93 45.89 -3.36
C GLY A 124 -14.07 47.42 -3.45
N LEU A 125 -12.97 48.13 -3.67
CA LEU A 125 -12.96 49.60 -3.81
C LEU A 125 -13.77 50.09 -5.02
N LEU A 126 -13.74 49.37 -6.14
CA LEU A 126 -14.49 49.75 -7.35
C LEU A 126 -16.00 49.49 -7.24
N GLN A 127 -16.43 48.53 -6.42
CA GLN A 127 -17.85 48.25 -6.18
C GLN A 127 -18.50 49.32 -5.28
N GLU A 128 -17.76 49.87 -4.31
CA GLU A 128 -18.26 50.94 -3.44
C GLU A 128 -18.43 52.26 -4.21
N GLU A 129 -17.49 52.63 -5.08
CA GLU A 129 -17.58 53.85 -5.90
C GLU A 129 -18.71 53.82 -6.93
N SER A 130 -19.01 52.65 -7.51
CA SER A 130 -20.09 52.51 -8.50
C SER A 130 -21.48 52.54 -7.88
N SER A 131 -21.65 51.99 -6.66
CA SER A 131 -22.92 52.07 -5.92
C SER A 131 -23.27 53.51 -5.52
N PHE A 132 -22.28 54.31 -5.11
CA PHE A 132 -22.46 55.69 -4.68
C PHE A 132 -22.90 56.65 -5.80
N LEU A 133 -22.51 56.38 -7.05
CA LEU A 133 -22.88 57.20 -8.21
C LEU A 133 -24.29 56.92 -8.73
N LEU A 134 -24.82 55.70 -8.54
CA LEU A 134 -26.15 55.32 -9.00
C LEU A 134 -27.27 55.87 -8.09
N ASP A 135 -27.02 55.97 -6.78
CA ASP A 135 -28.01 56.48 -5.82
C ASP A 135 -28.24 58.00 -5.88
N ASN A 136 -27.28 58.77 -6.41
CA ASN A 136 -27.35 60.25 -6.43
C ASN A 136 -27.98 60.84 -7.71
N LEU A 137 -28.29 60.05 -8.74
CA LEU A 137 -28.78 60.54 -10.03
C LEU A 137 -30.31 60.41 -10.23
N GLY A 138 -31.04 59.91 -9.22
CA GLY A 138 -32.40 59.39 -9.40
C GLY A 138 -33.60 60.32 -9.21
N CYS A 139 -33.48 61.51 -8.60
CA CYS A 139 -34.68 62.16 -8.02
C CYS A 139 -35.18 63.48 -8.66
N ASP A 140 -34.43 64.18 -9.52
CA ASP A 140 -34.81 65.55 -9.93
C ASP A 140 -35.49 65.70 -11.31
N SER A 141 -35.54 64.65 -12.13
CA SER A 141 -35.94 64.80 -13.55
C SER A 141 -37.46 64.86 -13.79
N MET A 142 -38.25 64.18 -12.95
CA MET A 142 -39.70 64.01 -13.15
C MET A 142 -40.52 65.28 -12.85
N ASP A 143 -40.03 66.15 -11.96
CA ASP A 143 -40.73 67.38 -11.58
C ASP A 143 -40.47 68.55 -12.55
N SER A 144 -39.39 68.45 -13.34
CA SER A 144 -38.97 69.50 -14.28
C SER A 144 -39.93 69.67 -15.48
N LEU A 145 -40.51 68.58 -15.99
CA LEU A 145 -41.50 68.61 -17.09
C LEU A 145 -42.83 69.24 -16.65
N LYS A 146 -43.30 68.86 -15.45
CA LYS A 146 -44.54 69.40 -14.86
C LYS A 146 -44.41 70.89 -14.51
N LEU A 147 -43.20 71.34 -14.12
CA LEU A 147 -42.91 72.77 -13.91
C LEU A 147 -42.89 73.55 -15.23
N ALA A 148 -42.33 72.98 -16.30
CA ALA A 148 -42.24 73.64 -17.61
C ALA A 148 -43.63 73.87 -18.25
N GLU A 149 -44.61 73.03 -17.94
CA GLU A 149 -45.97 73.11 -18.48
C GLU A 149 -46.81 74.25 -17.87
N ARG A 150 -46.44 74.72 -16.66
CA ARG A 150 -47.09 75.83 -15.96
C ARG A 150 -46.64 77.22 -16.42
N LEU A 151 -45.63 77.31 -17.30
CA LEU A 151 -45.16 78.58 -17.85
C LEU A 151 -46.15 79.15 -18.89
N PRO A 152 -46.34 80.47 -18.95
CA PRO A 152 -47.17 81.09 -19.99
C PRO A 152 -46.60 80.79 -21.40
N PRO A 153 -47.46 80.73 -22.43
CA PRO A 153 -47.02 80.46 -23.80
C PRO A 153 -46.04 81.55 -24.27
N GLY A 154 -44.80 81.14 -24.55
CA GLY A 154 -43.73 82.03 -24.95
C GLY A 154 -42.42 81.27 -25.21
N PRO A 155 -41.39 81.94 -25.75
CA PRO A 155 -40.12 81.29 -26.14
C PRO A 155 -39.38 80.62 -24.97
N GLN A 156 -39.65 81.04 -23.73
CA GLN A 156 -39.08 80.43 -22.52
C GLN A 156 -39.67 79.03 -22.24
N ARG A 157 -40.97 78.84 -22.45
CA ARG A 157 -41.65 77.53 -22.31
C ARG A 157 -41.11 76.52 -23.33
N ILE A 158 -40.93 76.95 -24.58
CA ILE A 158 -40.38 76.09 -25.66
C ILE A 158 -38.98 75.60 -25.30
N ARG A 159 -38.10 76.49 -24.81
CA ARG A 159 -36.74 76.12 -24.36
C ARG A 159 -36.76 75.17 -23.15
N ALA A 160 -37.68 75.37 -22.20
CA ALA A 160 -37.80 74.51 -21.03
C ALA A 160 -38.26 73.08 -21.41
N VAL A 161 -39.26 72.96 -22.28
CA VAL A 161 -39.73 71.66 -22.79
C VAL A 161 -38.63 70.94 -23.58
N GLN A 162 -37.91 71.65 -24.47
CA GLN A 162 -36.79 71.07 -25.21
C GLN A 162 -35.66 70.58 -24.30
N LYS A 163 -35.30 71.35 -23.27
CA LYS A 163 -34.30 70.94 -22.27
C LYS A 163 -34.74 69.70 -21.50
N ALA A 164 -36.01 69.63 -21.10
CA ALA A 164 -36.54 68.51 -20.34
C ALA A 164 -36.63 67.23 -21.20
N GLN A 165 -37.04 67.35 -22.46
CA GLN A 165 -37.01 66.25 -23.43
C GLN A 165 -35.58 65.75 -23.69
N ALA A 166 -34.61 66.66 -23.84
CA ALA A 166 -33.20 66.28 -24.00
C ALA A 166 -32.63 65.61 -22.74
N ALA A 167 -33.06 66.01 -21.53
CA ALA A 167 -32.67 65.37 -20.28
C ALA A 167 -33.28 63.96 -20.16
N GLU A 168 -34.54 63.78 -20.52
CA GLU A 168 -35.21 62.48 -20.55
C GLU A 168 -34.54 61.53 -21.56
N GLU A 169 -34.20 62.01 -22.76
CA GLU A 169 -33.49 61.20 -23.76
C GLU A 169 -32.10 60.76 -23.25
N ARG A 170 -31.35 61.66 -22.61
CA ARG A 170 -30.06 61.32 -21.97
C ARG A 170 -30.23 60.26 -20.88
N MET A 171 -31.26 60.38 -20.05
CA MET A 171 -31.57 59.39 -19.01
C MET A 171 -31.92 58.04 -19.60
N ARG A 172 -32.74 57.99 -20.67
CA ARG A 172 -33.05 56.74 -21.38
C ARG A 172 -31.82 56.09 -22.02
N VAL A 173 -30.89 56.88 -22.55
CA VAL A 173 -29.61 56.36 -23.08
C VAL A 173 -28.73 55.82 -21.96
N GLN A 174 -28.68 56.48 -20.79
CA GLN A 174 -27.93 55.99 -19.62
C GLN A 174 -28.51 54.70 -19.06
N LEU A 175 -29.84 54.58 -18.95
CA LEU A 175 -30.51 53.36 -18.50
C LEU A 175 -30.22 52.18 -19.44
N ARG A 176 -30.33 52.38 -20.76
CA ARG A 176 -29.97 51.33 -21.74
C ARG A 176 -28.52 50.89 -21.63
N ARG A 177 -27.59 51.83 -21.44
CA ARG A 177 -26.17 51.50 -21.21
C ARG A 177 -25.96 50.71 -19.92
N ALA A 178 -26.70 51.02 -18.86
CA ALA A 178 -26.63 50.28 -17.60
C ALA A 178 -27.18 48.86 -17.74
N GLU A 179 -28.30 48.68 -18.44
CA GLU A 179 -28.88 47.37 -18.75
C GLU A 179 -27.94 46.53 -19.64
N ASP A 180 -27.35 47.12 -20.67
CA ASP A 180 -26.37 46.44 -21.54
C ASP A 180 -25.15 45.97 -20.74
N MET A 181 -24.65 46.82 -19.83
CA MET A 181 -23.53 46.47 -18.94
C MET A 181 -23.87 45.34 -17.98
N GLN A 182 -25.08 45.34 -17.39
CA GLN A 182 -25.54 44.24 -16.53
C GLN A 182 -25.65 42.92 -17.30
N ASN A 183 -26.23 42.96 -18.51
CA ASN A 183 -26.33 41.79 -19.38
C ASN A 183 -24.94 41.24 -19.78
N GLU A 184 -23.95 42.11 -19.97
CA GLU A 184 -22.57 41.71 -20.27
C GLU A 184 -21.92 41.02 -19.06
N LEU A 185 -22.08 41.57 -17.85
CA LEU A 185 -21.59 40.96 -16.61
C LEU A 185 -22.23 39.59 -16.36
N GLU A 186 -23.54 39.45 -16.53
CA GLU A 186 -24.24 38.17 -16.36
C GLU A 186 -23.75 37.12 -17.38
N ARG A 187 -23.50 37.54 -18.62
CA ARG A 187 -22.91 36.65 -19.64
C ARG A 187 -21.50 36.21 -19.24
N GLU A 188 -20.65 37.11 -18.77
CA GLU A 188 -19.31 36.76 -18.30
C GLU A 188 -19.35 35.79 -17.11
N GLU A 189 -20.23 36.03 -16.14
CA GLU A 189 -20.41 35.14 -15.00
C GLU A 189 -20.89 33.75 -15.43
N SER A 190 -21.85 33.69 -16.36
CA SER A 190 -22.33 32.42 -16.90
C SER A 190 -21.23 31.63 -17.61
N ILE A 191 -20.36 32.33 -18.36
CA ILE A 191 -19.22 31.72 -19.06
C ILE A 191 -18.19 31.19 -18.04
N ARG A 192 -17.88 31.98 -17.00
CA ARG A 192 -16.97 31.56 -15.92
C ARG A 192 -17.51 30.34 -15.17
N ALA A 193 -18.79 30.35 -14.81
CA ALA A 193 -19.44 29.22 -14.14
C ALA A 193 -19.40 27.95 -15.01
N GLN A 194 -19.63 28.07 -16.32
CA GLN A 194 -19.51 26.93 -17.24
C GLN A 194 -18.06 26.41 -17.35
N GLN A 195 -17.07 27.30 -17.38
CA GLN A 195 -15.66 26.91 -17.43
C GLN A 195 -15.24 26.18 -16.14
N GLU A 196 -15.64 26.69 -14.98
CA GLU A 196 -15.35 26.05 -13.70
C GLU A 196 -16.02 24.67 -13.59
N ALA A 197 -17.28 24.54 -14.04
CA ALA A 197 -17.97 23.27 -14.07
C ALA A 197 -17.25 22.25 -14.98
N LYS A 198 -16.77 22.67 -16.16
CA LYS A 198 -15.98 21.83 -17.07
C LYS A 198 -14.63 21.42 -16.46
N GLU A 199 -13.93 22.36 -15.81
CA GLU A 199 -12.65 22.04 -15.16
C GLU A 199 -12.84 21.06 -13.98
N GLN A 200 -13.92 21.22 -13.21
CA GLN A 200 -14.23 20.30 -12.10
C GLN A 200 -14.57 18.89 -12.59
N THR A 201 -15.34 18.76 -13.67
CA THR A 201 -15.67 17.44 -14.24
C THR A 201 -14.43 16.78 -14.83
N GLU A 202 -13.57 17.53 -15.53
CA GLU A 202 -12.30 17.01 -16.06
C GLU A 202 -11.36 16.57 -14.93
N LYS A 203 -11.25 17.35 -13.85
CA LYS A 203 -10.47 16.97 -12.66
C LYS A 203 -10.96 15.67 -12.03
N LYS A 204 -12.28 15.51 -11.87
CA LYS A 204 -12.88 14.28 -11.35
C LYS A 204 -12.60 13.09 -12.27
N ALA A 205 -12.83 13.24 -13.58
CA ALA A 205 -12.53 12.19 -14.57
C ALA A 205 -11.04 11.80 -14.58
N ARG A 206 -10.13 12.77 -14.42
CA ARG A 206 -8.69 12.51 -14.31
C ARG A 206 -8.32 11.77 -13.04
N GLN A 207 -8.94 12.12 -11.91
CA GLN A 207 -8.74 11.42 -10.63
C GLN A 207 -9.24 9.98 -10.69
N GLU A 208 -10.42 9.76 -11.27
CA GLU A 208 -10.99 8.41 -11.46
C GLU A 208 -10.11 7.54 -12.37
N ARG A 209 -9.63 8.09 -13.49
CA ARG A 209 -8.67 7.38 -14.37
C ARG A 209 -7.37 7.05 -13.65
N ALA A 210 -6.82 7.98 -12.88
CA ALA A 210 -5.61 7.75 -12.11
C ALA A 210 -5.81 6.68 -11.03
N ALA A 211 -6.96 6.70 -10.34
CA ALA A 211 -7.33 5.70 -9.35
C ALA A 211 -7.51 4.30 -9.99
N ALA A 212 -8.13 4.22 -11.16
CA ALA A 212 -8.28 2.96 -11.89
C ALA A 212 -6.93 2.36 -12.29
N ILE A 213 -6.01 3.18 -12.84
CA ILE A 213 -4.65 2.75 -13.19
C ILE A 213 -3.90 2.29 -11.94
N ALA A 214 -3.97 3.04 -10.84
CA ALA A 214 -3.33 2.68 -9.58
C ALA A 214 -3.88 1.35 -9.02
N SER A 215 -5.19 1.14 -9.10
CA SER A 215 -5.84 -0.11 -8.68
C SER A 215 -5.38 -1.30 -9.52
N MET A 216 -5.29 -1.14 -10.84
CA MET A 216 -4.80 -2.20 -11.73
C MET A 216 -3.33 -2.53 -11.46
N ALA A 217 -2.48 -1.52 -11.27
CA ALA A 217 -1.07 -1.72 -10.92
C ALA A 217 -0.91 -2.44 -9.57
N ALA A 218 -1.71 -2.07 -8.56
CA ALA A 218 -1.71 -2.74 -7.27
C ALA A 218 -2.15 -4.20 -7.38
N ALA A 219 -3.19 -4.49 -8.17
CA ALA A 219 -3.66 -5.85 -8.41
C ALA A 219 -2.61 -6.71 -9.14
N GLN A 220 -1.93 -6.16 -10.15
CA GLN A 220 -0.85 -6.85 -10.86
C GLN A 220 0.33 -7.14 -9.92
N LYS A 221 0.72 -6.17 -9.10
CA LYS A 221 1.80 -6.36 -8.13
C LYS A 221 1.45 -7.46 -7.12
N ALA A 222 0.24 -7.42 -6.56
CA ALA A 222 -0.22 -8.45 -5.63
C ALA A 222 -0.28 -9.85 -6.29
N ALA A 223 -0.69 -9.93 -7.56
CA ALA A 223 -0.67 -11.18 -8.32
C ALA A 223 0.75 -11.71 -8.52
N SER A 224 1.70 -10.85 -8.88
CA SER A 224 3.11 -11.25 -9.03
C SER A 224 3.74 -11.70 -7.71
N GLU A 225 3.45 -11.00 -6.61
CA GLU A 225 3.94 -11.37 -5.28
C GLU A 225 3.36 -12.72 -4.84
N ALA A 226 2.08 -12.97 -5.11
CA ALA A 226 1.44 -14.26 -4.83
C ALA A 226 2.03 -15.40 -5.67
N GLU A 227 2.39 -15.14 -6.93
CA GLU A 227 3.04 -16.12 -7.80
C GLU A 227 4.45 -16.48 -7.31
N ILE A 228 5.25 -15.47 -6.94
CA ILE A 228 6.58 -15.68 -6.35
C ILE A 228 6.48 -16.51 -5.07
N ALA A 229 5.54 -16.17 -4.17
CA ALA A 229 5.35 -16.89 -2.92
C ALA A 229 4.97 -18.37 -3.15
N ARG A 230 4.14 -18.66 -4.16
CA ARG A 230 3.80 -20.05 -4.55
C ARG A 230 5.03 -20.79 -5.07
N ALA A 231 5.79 -20.17 -5.97
CA ALA A 231 7.01 -20.77 -6.52
C ALA A 231 8.05 -21.08 -5.42
N GLU A 232 8.20 -20.20 -4.44
CA GLU A 232 9.07 -20.44 -3.27
C GLU A 232 8.56 -21.59 -2.40
N GLN A 233 7.25 -21.67 -2.17
CA GLN A 233 6.65 -22.77 -1.42
C GLN A 233 6.87 -24.12 -2.12
N ASP A 234 6.71 -24.17 -3.44
CA ASP A 234 6.91 -25.38 -4.23
C ASP A 234 8.39 -25.78 -4.26
N ARG A 235 9.31 -24.83 -4.39
CA ARG A 235 10.76 -25.08 -4.25
C ARG A 235 11.09 -25.64 -2.87
N ALA A 236 10.53 -25.07 -1.80
CA ALA A 236 10.75 -25.54 -0.44
C ALA A 236 10.19 -26.96 -0.23
N ARG A 237 9.03 -27.28 -0.81
CA ARG A 237 8.47 -28.65 -0.80
C ARG A 237 9.36 -29.63 -1.56
N GLY A 238 9.79 -29.26 -2.77
CA GLY A 238 10.71 -30.06 -3.58
C GLY A 238 12.03 -30.32 -2.87
N ALA A 239 12.62 -29.30 -2.23
CA ALA A 239 13.86 -29.44 -1.46
C ALA A 239 13.69 -30.38 -0.25
N LYS A 240 12.55 -30.31 0.46
CA LYS A 240 12.23 -31.23 1.57
C LYS A 240 12.11 -32.68 1.07
N GLN A 241 11.40 -32.90 -0.03
CA GLN A 241 11.24 -34.22 -0.63
C GLN A 241 12.57 -34.79 -1.14
N ALA A 242 13.40 -33.98 -1.79
CA ALA A 242 14.73 -34.37 -2.23
C ALA A 242 15.63 -34.75 -1.05
N LYS A 243 15.59 -33.97 0.04
CA LYS A 243 16.33 -34.26 1.27
C LYS A 243 15.86 -35.56 1.91
N SER A 244 14.55 -35.82 1.99
CA SER A 244 14.03 -37.08 2.54
C SER A 244 14.39 -38.28 1.67
N ALA A 245 14.30 -38.14 0.33
CA ALA A 245 14.71 -39.19 -0.59
C ALA A 245 16.21 -39.49 -0.49
N ARG A 246 17.06 -38.47 -0.39
CA ARG A 246 18.50 -38.65 -0.17
C ARG A 246 18.78 -39.37 1.15
N LYS A 247 18.09 -39.00 2.23
CA LYS A 247 18.22 -39.66 3.54
C LYS A 247 17.80 -41.13 3.46
N ALA A 248 16.69 -41.44 2.80
CA ALA A 248 16.20 -42.81 2.63
C ALA A 248 17.16 -43.68 1.80
N ARG A 249 17.68 -43.15 0.68
CA ARG A 249 18.70 -43.84 -0.12
C ARG A 249 19.97 -44.11 0.68
N PHE A 250 20.40 -43.13 1.48
CA PHE A 250 21.59 -43.27 2.33
C PHE A 250 21.40 -44.33 3.43
N SER A 251 20.26 -44.33 4.14
CA SER A 251 19.99 -45.36 5.15
C SER A 251 19.91 -46.76 4.54
N GLN A 252 19.24 -46.90 3.40
CA GLN A 252 19.16 -48.18 2.69
C GLN A 252 20.55 -48.69 2.27
N ALA A 253 21.41 -47.81 1.74
CA ALA A 253 22.78 -48.17 1.39
C ALA A 253 23.62 -48.58 2.61
N LEU A 254 23.42 -47.95 3.77
CA LEU A 254 24.08 -48.35 5.01
C LEU A 254 23.63 -49.73 5.47
N HIS A 255 22.34 -50.03 5.36
CA HIS A 255 21.80 -51.33 5.76
C HIS A 255 22.31 -52.45 4.86
N LEU A 256 22.33 -52.25 3.54
CA LEU A 256 22.93 -53.22 2.62
C LEU A 256 24.42 -53.47 2.92
N LYS A 257 25.18 -52.42 3.26
CA LYS A 257 26.59 -52.57 3.68
C LYS A 257 26.73 -53.39 4.96
N LEU A 258 25.84 -53.19 5.93
CA LEU A 258 25.80 -53.97 7.17
C LEU A 258 25.48 -55.44 6.89
N GLU A 259 24.48 -55.72 6.07
CA GLU A 259 24.11 -57.09 5.68
C GLU A 259 25.27 -57.81 5.00
N VAL A 260 25.94 -57.15 4.05
CA VAL A 260 27.12 -57.71 3.37
C VAL A 260 28.25 -57.99 4.35
N LYS A 261 28.58 -57.05 5.26
CA LYS A 261 29.62 -57.27 6.27
C LYS A 261 29.31 -58.46 7.18
N VAL A 262 28.06 -58.58 7.65
CA VAL A 262 27.65 -59.71 8.50
C VAL A 262 27.79 -61.04 7.74
N GLN A 263 27.44 -61.06 6.45
CA GLN A 263 27.61 -62.24 5.59
C GLN A 263 29.10 -62.58 5.36
N GLU A 264 29.95 -61.58 5.08
CA GLU A 264 31.39 -61.77 4.85
C GLU A 264 32.11 -62.36 6.07
N MET A 265 31.73 -61.95 7.28
CA MET A 265 32.31 -62.51 8.51
C MET A 265 31.73 -63.88 8.87
N ALA A 266 30.74 -64.37 8.13
CA ALA A 266 30.01 -65.62 8.39
C ALA A 266 29.50 -65.73 9.85
N VAL A 267 29.18 -64.60 10.48
CA VAL A 267 28.70 -64.55 11.87
C VAL A 267 27.18 -64.67 11.88
N GLN A 268 26.66 -65.67 12.59
CA GLN A 268 25.23 -65.72 12.92
C GLN A 268 24.96 -64.83 14.13
N LEU A 269 24.29 -63.70 13.89
CA LEU A 269 23.87 -62.80 14.96
C LEU A 269 22.74 -63.46 15.78
N PRO A 270 22.79 -63.36 17.12
CA PRO A 270 21.72 -63.85 17.97
C PRO A 270 20.43 -63.03 17.75
N PRO A 271 19.25 -63.61 18.00
CA PRO A 271 18.00 -62.86 17.92
C PRO A 271 17.98 -61.72 18.96
N LEU A 272 17.46 -60.55 18.57
CA LEU A 272 17.39 -59.37 19.45
C LEU A 272 16.32 -59.49 20.54
N CYS A 273 15.37 -60.42 20.39
CA CYS A 273 14.34 -60.71 21.39
C CYS A 273 13.89 -62.17 21.30
N GLY A 274 13.19 -62.66 22.33
CA GLY A 274 12.69 -64.04 22.42
C GLY A 274 11.44 -64.34 21.58
N CYS A 275 11.07 -63.48 20.64
CA CYS A 275 9.92 -63.73 19.78
C CYS A 275 10.26 -64.80 18.71
N PRO A 276 9.30 -65.67 18.34
CA PRO A 276 9.51 -66.78 17.40
C PRO A 276 9.40 -66.29 15.95
N HIS A 277 10.45 -65.64 15.46
CA HIS A 277 10.53 -65.18 14.08
C HIS A 277 11.89 -65.53 13.50
N GLU A 278 11.87 -66.13 12.30
CA GLU A 278 13.04 -66.59 11.53
C GLU A 278 13.78 -65.45 10.81
N THR A 279 13.42 -64.20 11.09
CA THR A 279 13.96 -63.05 10.38
C THR A 279 15.34 -62.66 10.86
N ASN A 280 16.23 -62.38 9.91
CA ASN A 280 17.57 -61.85 10.16
C ASN A 280 17.49 -60.61 11.09
N PRO A 281 18.26 -60.56 12.20
CA PRO A 281 18.34 -59.41 13.10
C PRO A 281 18.65 -58.07 12.43
N VAL A 282 19.22 -58.07 11.22
CA VAL A 282 19.61 -56.87 10.45
C VAL A 282 18.45 -56.31 9.61
N ASP A 283 17.38 -57.08 9.38
CA ASP A 283 16.22 -56.69 8.55
C ASP A 283 15.44 -55.52 9.20
N GLU A 284 15.27 -54.41 8.47
CA GLU A 284 14.51 -53.23 8.91
C GLU A 284 13.07 -53.53 9.35
N SER A 285 12.50 -54.62 8.84
CA SER A 285 11.13 -55.02 9.17
C SER A 285 11.00 -55.77 10.50
N TYR A 286 12.11 -56.08 11.19
CA TYR A 286 12.14 -56.79 12.47
C TYR A 286 11.18 -56.19 13.54
N PRO A 287 11.15 -54.87 13.79
CA PRO A 287 10.25 -54.27 14.80
C PRO A 287 8.76 -54.44 14.48
N TYR A 288 8.41 -54.65 13.21
CA TYR A 288 7.02 -54.77 12.77
C TYR A 288 6.52 -56.21 12.76
N LYS A 289 7.44 -57.18 12.80
CA LYS A 289 7.16 -58.62 12.84
C LYS A 289 7.16 -59.19 14.27
N CYS A 290 7.68 -58.44 15.25
CA CYS A 290 7.63 -58.79 16.67
C CYS A 290 6.21 -58.98 17.21
N ALA A 291 6.06 -59.78 18.28
CA ALA A 291 4.81 -59.87 19.03
C ALA A 291 4.48 -58.52 19.70
N SER A 292 3.19 -58.21 19.87
CA SER A 292 2.73 -56.92 20.41
C SER A 292 3.19 -56.62 21.84
N ASN A 293 3.53 -57.66 22.62
CA ASN A 293 4.08 -57.55 23.97
C ASN A 293 5.61 -57.41 24.00
N CYS A 294 6.29 -57.45 22.85
CA CYS A 294 7.74 -57.29 22.76
C CYS A 294 8.13 -55.81 22.89
N LEU A 295 9.21 -55.53 23.64
CA LEU A 295 9.75 -54.17 23.80
C LEU A 295 10.22 -53.53 22.48
N LEU A 296 10.51 -54.37 21.48
CA LEU A 296 10.94 -53.93 20.14
C LEU A 296 9.76 -53.69 19.19
N TYR A 297 8.52 -54.06 19.57
CA TYR A 297 7.37 -53.92 18.69
C TYR A 297 7.08 -52.46 18.34
N ARG A 298 7.08 -52.13 17.04
CA ARG A 298 6.92 -50.78 16.50
C ARG A 298 7.83 -49.73 17.14
N ASN A 299 8.98 -50.15 17.68
CA ASN A 299 9.94 -49.26 18.32
C ASN A 299 11.29 -49.31 17.58
N PRO A 300 11.44 -48.55 16.47
CA PRO A 300 12.67 -48.56 15.68
C PRO A 300 13.87 -48.00 16.45
N GLN A 301 13.67 -47.16 17.46
CA GLN A 301 14.75 -46.64 18.30
C GLN A 301 15.33 -47.74 19.19
N ALA A 302 14.48 -48.44 19.95
CA ALA A 302 14.92 -49.56 20.78
C ALA A 302 15.59 -50.66 19.96
N TYR A 303 15.06 -50.95 18.77
CA TYR A 303 15.66 -51.86 17.80
C TYR A 303 17.07 -51.41 17.39
N SER A 304 17.24 -50.15 16.97
CA SER A 304 18.55 -49.64 16.53
C SER A 304 19.62 -49.70 17.63
N VAL A 305 19.23 -49.47 18.89
CA VAL A 305 20.13 -49.55 20.04
C VAL A 305 20.52 -51.00 20.33
N ALA A 306 19.55 -51.91 20.39
CA ALA A 306 19.79 -53.33 20.64
C ALA A 306 20.64 -53.96 19.52
N LEU A 307 20.30 -53.68 18.26
CA LEU A 307 21.07 -54.13 17.10
C LEU A 307 22.49 -53.55 17.14
N GLY A 308 22.65 -52.26 17.45
CA GLY A 308 23.97 -51.64 17.58
C GLY A 308 24.85 -52.30 18.64
N GLN A 309 24.29 -52.64 19.81
CA GLN A 309 25.01 -53.34 20.87
C GLN A 309 25.45 -54.74 20.45
N VAL A 310 24.57 -55.49 19.79
CA VAL A 310 24.90 -56.81 19.25
C VAL A 310 25.98 -56.69 18.18
N LEU A 311 25.80 -55.83 17.18
CA LEU A 311 26.80 -55.64 16.13
C LEU A 311 28.16 -55.16 16.68
N TYR A 312 28.18 -54.34 17.73
CA TYR A 312 29.41 -53.92 18.41
C TYR A 312 30.07 -55.10 19.14
N ALA A 313 29.31 -55.90 19.89
CA ALA A 313 29.82 -57.06 20.61
C ALA A 313 30.42 -58.12 19.67
N TYR A 314 29.89 -58.25 18.46
CA TYR A 314 30.38 -59.16 17.42
C TYR A 314 31.43 -58.52 16.50
N GLY A 315 31.88 -57.29 16.79
CA GLY A 315 32.94 -56.61 16.03
C GLY A 315 32.55 -56.18 14.62
N VAL A 316 31.26 -56.20 14.27
CA VAL A 316 30.76 -55.84 12.92
C VAL A 316 30.90 -54.35 12.64
N ILE A 317 30.68 -53.55 13.68
CA ILE A 317 30.92 -52.10 13.70
C ILE A 317 31.93 -51.84 14.82
N GLY A 318 33.19 -51.63 14.44
CA GLY A 318 34.30 -51.34 15.33
C GLY A 318 34.57 -49.84 15.45
N SER A 319 35.06 -49.45 16.63
CA SER A 319 35.65 -48.15 16.94
C SER A 319 36.95 -47.97 16.16
N GLU A 320 36.93 -47.14 15.10
CA GLU A 320 38.14 -46.46 14.66
C GLU A 320 38.59 -45.44 15.71
#